data_AF-A0A0K0PLZ4-F1
#
_entry.id   AF-A0A0K0PLZ4-F1
#
_cell.length_a   1.000
_cell.length_b   1.000
_cell.length_c   1.000
_cell.angle_alpha   90.00
_cell.angle_beta   90.00
_cell.angle_gamma   90.00
#
_symmetry.space_group_name_H-M   'P 1'
#
loop_
_entity.id
_entity.type
_entity.pdbx_description
1 polymer ?
#
loop_
_entity_poly.entity_id
_entity_poly.type
_entity_poly.pdbx_seq_one_letter_code
_entity_poly.pdbx_strand_id
1 'polypeptide(L)'
;WAADGWASAFNVNNLLFSTGVIDFAGSGVVHMVGGVAGLWGALIEGPRIGRFDHAGRAVALRGHSASLVVLGTFMLWFGWYGFNPGSFNKILVPYSSGGKYGQWSAVGRTAVTTTLAGSTAALTTLFGKRLISGHWNVTDVCNGLLGGFAAITAGCSVVEPWAAIVCGFVASLVLIACNKLAEKVRFDDPLEAAQLHGGCGAWGVIFTALFAKKEYVAEVYSRDPSRPHGLLMGGGGKLLAAHLIQ
;
A
#
# COMPACT_ATOMS: atom_id res chain seq x y z
N TRP A 1 5.69 -12.77 -7.76
CA TRP A 1 5.00 -12.60 -9.07
C TRP A 1 5.90 -13.15 -10.15
N ALA A 2 5.35 -13.55 -11.29
CA ALA A 2 6.11 -14.12 -12.39
C ALA A 2 7.17 -13.13 -12.90
N ALA A 3 8.44 -13.50 -12.83
CA ALA A 3 9.55 -12.61 -13.22
C ALA A 3 9.48 -12.24 -14.71
N ASP A 4 8.94 -13.16 -15.52
CA ASP A 4 8.73 -13.10 -16.96
C ASP A 4 7.33 -12.59 -17.37
N GLY A 5 6.50 -12.17 -16.41
CA GLY A 5 5.20 -11.59 -16.69
C GLY A 5 5.28 -10.35 -17.58
N TRP A 6 4.27 -10.12 -18.42
CA TRP A 6 4.23 -9.00 -19.38
C TRP A 6 4.26 -7.61 -18.70
N ALA A 7 3.71 -7.50 -17.48
CA ALA A 7 3.73 -6.28 -16.66
C ALA A 7 4.89 -6.26 -15.63
N SER A 8 5.71 -7.31 -15.54
CA SER A 8 6.70 -7.47 -14.48
C SER A 8 7.81 -6.43 -14.58
N ALA A 9 8.14 -5.76 -13.48
CA ALA A 9 9.34 -4.93 -13.41
C ALA A 9 10.65 -5.73 -13.60
N PHE A 10 10.65 -7.05 -13.44
CA PHE A 10 11.83 -7.88 -13.73
C PHE A 10 11.94 -8.30 -15.20
N ASN A 11 10.87 -8.10 -15.98
CA ASN A 11 10.92 -8.39 -17.40
C ASN A 11 11.72 -7.29 -18.11
N VAL A 12 12.61 -7.71 -19.02
CA VAL A 12 13.49 -6.83 -19.81
C VAL A 12 13.11 -6.83 -21.29
N ASN A 13 12.17 -7.68 -21.70
CA ASN A 13 11.75 -7.85 -23.09
C ASN A 13 10.31 -7.36 -23.29
N ASN A 14 10.03 -6.77 -24.46
CA ASN A 14 8.66 -6.45 -24.92
C ASN A 14 7.81 -5.58 -23.96
N LEU A 15 8.44 -4.64 -23.24
CA LEU A 15 7.75 -3.72 -22.34
C LEU A 15 7.10 -2.55 -23.09
N LEU A 16 5.79 -2.35 -22.92
CA LEU A 16 5.01 -1.32 -23.61
C LEU A 16 5.56 0.12 -23.40
N PHE A 17 6.12 0.41 -22.22
CA PHE A 17 6.69 1.73 -21.89
C PHE A 17 8.18 1.68 -21.57
N SER A 18 8.89 0.66 -22.06
CA SER A 18 10.30 0.39 -21.69
C SER A 18 10.50 0.19 -20.18
N THR A 19 9.44 -0.09 -19.43
CA THR A 19 9.43 -0.50 -18.02
C THR A 19 8.18 -1.32 -17.75
N GLY A 20 8.28 -2.24 -16.78
CA GLY A 20 7.14 -2.89 -16.14
C GLY A 20 6.69 -2.16 -14.88
N VAL A 21 5.62 -2.66 -14.27
CA VAL A 21 5.03 -2.19 -13.02
C VAL A 21 5.90 -2.59 -11.84
N ILE A 22 6.31 -1.59 -11.06
CA ILE A 22 7.01 -1.78 -9.79
C ILE A 22 5.97 -2.05 -8.70
N ASP A 23 5.79 -3.32 -8.38
CA ASP A 23 5.00 -3.78 -7.25
C ASP A 23 5.87 -4.71 -6.39
N PHE A 24 6.71 -4.14 -5.53
CA PHE A 24 7.81 -4.87 -4.90
C PHE A 24 7.38 -6.01 -3.98
N ALA A 25 6.43 -5.74 -3.08
CA ALA A 25 5.89 -6.71 -2.14
C ALA A 25 4.36 -6.89 -2.28
N GLY A 26 3.68 -6.19 -3.21
CA GLY A 26 2.28 -6.46 -3.56
C GLY A 26 1.18 -5.47 -3.10
N SER A 27 1.33 -4.16 -3.31
CA SER A 27 0.16 -3.25 -3.20
C SER A 27 -0.87 -3.52 -4.29
N GLY A 28 -0.43 -3.89 -5.48
CA GLY A 28 -1.32 -4.30 -6.57
C GLY A 28 -1.77 -5.74 -6.40
N VAL A 29 -0.82 -6.67 -6.53
CA VAL A 29 -1.11 -8.11 -6.69
C VAL A 29 -1.67 -8.80 -5.43
N VAL A 30 -1.44 -8.24 -4.24
CA VAL A 30 -2.01 -8.77 -2.99
C VAL A 30 -3.14 -7.86 -2.51
N HIS A 31 -2.84 -6.59 -2.23
CA HIS A 31 -3.82 -5.71 -1.62
C HIS A 31 -4.92 -5.28 -2.60
N MET A 32 -4.58 -4.71 -3.75
CA MET A 32 -5.60 -4.27 -4.71
C MET A 32 -6.43 -5.44 -5.25
N VAL A 33 -5.79 -6.55 -5.62
CA VAL A 33 -6.50 -7.78 -6.06
C VAL A 33 -7.43 -8.31 -4.95
N GLY A 34 -6.92 -8.47 -3.73
CA GLY A 34 -7.73 -8.94 -2.59
C GLY A 34 -8.87 -7.97 -2.23
N GLY A 35 -8.61 -6.67 -2.32
CA GLY A 35 -9.61 -5.62 -2.08
C GLY A 35 -10.71 -5.60 -3.14
N VAL A 36 -10.38 -5.79 -4.42
CA VAL A 36 -11.37 -5.92 -5.50
C VAL A 36 -12.19 -7.20 -5.37
N ALA A 37 -11.55 -8.31 -5.00
CA ALA A 37 -12.27 -9.55 -4.71
C ALA A 37 -13.23 -9.39 -3.52
N GLY A 38 -12.79 -8.74 -2.43
CA GLY A 38 -13.62 -8.41 -1.28
C GLY A 38 -14.77 -7.46 -1.61
N LEU A 39 -14.52 -6.45 -2.46
CA LEU A 39 -15.54 -5.55 -2.98
C LEU A 39 -16.65 -6.32 -3.69
N TRP A 40 -16.30 -7.20 -4.63
CA TRP A 40 -17.28 -8.01 -5.33
C TRP A 40 -18.03 -8.97 -4.41
N GLY A 41 -17.33 -9.61 -3.47
CA GLY A 41 -17.96 -10.47 -2.47
C GLY A 41 -19.03 -9.73 -1.66
N ALA A 42 -18.68 -8.56 -1.12
CA ALA A 42 -19.62 -7.74 -0.35
C ALA A 42 -20.76 -7.13 -1.21
N LEU A 43 -20.52 -6.83 -2.50
CA LEU A 43 -21.57 -6.38 -3.41
C LEU A 43 -22.58 -7.49 -3.75
N ILE A 44 -22.10 -8.72 -3.92
CA ILE A 44 -22.95 -9.88 -4.24
C ILE A 44 -23.82 -10.26 -3.04
N GLU A 45 -23.23 -10.32 -1.84
CA GLU A 45 -23.96 -10.61 -0.60
C GLU A 45 -24.90 -9.46 -0.20
N GLY A 46 -24.51 -8.23 -0.51
CA GLY A 46 -25.23 -7.03 -0.10
C GLY A 46 -25.01 -6.69 1.38
N PRO A 47 -25.63 -5.58 1.84
CA PRO A 47 -25.37 -5.06 3.17
C PRO A 47 -26.01 -5.90 4.28
N ARG A 48 -25.32 -6.00 5.43
CA ARG A 48 -25.85 -6.72 6.60
C ARG A 48 -27.16 -6.08 7.08
N ILE A 49 -28.05 -6.92 7.59
CA ILE A 49 -29.31 -6.48 8.18
C ILE A 49 -29.04 -5.46 9.29
N GLY A 50 -29.72 -4.31 9.23
CA GLY A 50 -29.57 -3.24 10.21
C GLY A 50 -28.35 -2.34 10.01
N ARG A 51 -27.49 -2.59 9.00
CA ARG A 51 -26.37 -1.69 8.66
C ARG A 51 -26.84 -0.33 8.17
N PHE A 52 -27.99 -0.30 7.49
CA PHE A 52 -28.64 0.90 7.00
C PHE A 52 -30.09 0.95 7.49
N ASP A 53 -30.51 2.10 8.02
CA ASP A 53 -31.88 2.29 8.50
C ASP A 53 -32.88 2.47 7.34
N HIS A 54 -34.19 2.59 7.65
CA HIS A 54 -35.23 2.81 6.64
C HIS A 54 -35.07 4.11 5.84
N ALA A 55 -34.36 5.11 6.39
CA ALA A 55 -34.01 6.34 5.69
C ALA A 55 -32.70 6.19 4.88
N GLY A 56 -32.07 5.01 4.90
CA GLY A 56 -30.81 4.70 4.24
C GLY A 56 -29.58 5.29 4.93
N ARG A 57 -29.70 5.71 6.19
CA ARG A 57 -28.56 6.22 6.97
C ARG A 57 -27.73 5.07 7.52
N ALA A 58 -26.42 5.26 7.53
CA ALA A 58 -25.46 4.32 8.10
C ALA A 58 -25.69 4.17 9.62
N VAL A 59 -25.87 2.93 10.07
CA VAL A 59 -25.90 2.54 11.48
C VAL A 59 -24.65 1.74 11.79
N ALA A 60 -23.93 2.13 12.85
CA ALA A 60 -22.70 1.47 13.25
C ALA A 60 -23.00 0.12 13.93
N LEU A 61 -22.56 -0.98 13.30
CA LEU A 61 -22.55 -2.31 13.89
C LEU A 61 -21.20 -2.53 14.58
N ARG A 62 -21.18 -2.49 15.92
CA ARG A 62 -19.93 -2.54 16.70
C ARG A 62 -19.26 -3.91 16.60
N GLY A 63 -17.93 -3.91 16.46
CA GLY A 63 -17.13 -5.12 16.54
C GLY A 63 -17.16 -5.76 17.93
N HIS A 64 -16.89 -7.06 17.99
CA HIS A 64 -16.99 -7.87 19.20
C HIS A 64 -15.87 -7.61 20.22
N SER A 65 -14.66 -7.24 19.79
CA SER A 65 -13.51 -7.02 20.68
C SER A 65 -12.47 -6.07 20.08
N ALA A 66 -12.31 -4.89 20.67
CA ALA A 66 -11.26 -3.95 20.28
C ALA A 66 -9.85 -4.45 20.67
N SER A 67 -9.72 -5.17 21.78
CA SER A 67 -8.44 -5.72 22.23
C SER A 67 -7.88 -6.75 21.25
N LEU A 68 -8.74 -7.59 20.65
CA LEU A 68 -8.32 -8.54 19.62
C LEU A 68 -7.94 -7.84 18.31
N VAL A 69 -8.62 -6.74 17.94
CA VAL A 69 -8.21 -5.92 16.78
C VAL A 69 -6.82 -5.35 16.99
N VAL A 70 -6.52 -4.81 18.18
CA VAL A 70 -5.20 -4.28 18.51
C VAL A 70 -4.14 -5.39 18.48
N LEU A 71 -4.40 -6.55 19.09
CA LEU A 71 -3.48 -7.69 19.06
C LEU A 71 -3.21 -8.15 17.62
N GLY A 72 -4.26 -8.31 16.82
CA GLY A 72 -4.13 -8.67 15.39
C GLY A 72 -3.33 -7.63 14.61
N THR A 73 -3.53 -6.34 14.89
CA THR A 73 -2.76 -5.26 14.27
C THR A 73 -1.27 -5.35 14.58
N PHE A 74 -0.89 -5.65 15.83
CA PHE A 74 0.52 -5.86 16.18
C PHE A 74 1.11 -7.11 15.53
N MET A 75 0.35 -8.20 15.45
CA MET A 75 0.78 -9.41 14.73
C MET A 75 1.00 -9.12 13.25
N LEU A 76 0.09 -8.37 12.61
CA LEU A 76 0.23 -7.95 11.22
C LEU A 76 1.40 -7.00 11.02
N TRP A 77 1.63 -6.03 11.92
CA TRP A 77 2.81 -5.17 11.87
C TRP A 77 4.09 -6.00 11.90
N PHE A 78 4.23 -6.88 12.89
CA PHE A 78 5.37 -7.78 12.97
C PHE A 78 5.54 -8.60 11.69
N GLY A 79 4.45 -9.20 11.21
CA GLY A 79 4.42 -9.95 9.95
C GLY A 79 4.82 -9.12 8.73
N TRP A 80 4.53 -7.82 8.70
CA TRP A 80 4.88 -6.94 7.59
C TRP A 80 6.38 -6.73 7.42
N TYR A 81 7.20 -6.90 8.47
CA TYR A 81 8.65 -6.96 8.34
C TYR A 81 9.13 -8.25 7.66
N GLY A 82 8.39 -9.35 7.79
CA GLY A 82 8.59 -10.53 6.97
C GLY A 82 8.10 -10.33 5.53
N PHE A 83 6.98 -9.61 5.35
CA PHE A 83 6.35 -9.41 4.06
C PHE A 83 7.15 -8.45 3.15
N ASN A 84 7.39 -7.23 3.60
CA ASN A 84 8.05 -6.19 2.80
C ASN A 84 9.57 -6.46 2.69
N PRO A 85 10.39 -6.35 3.76
CA PRO A 85 11.81 -6.69 3.69
C PRO A 85 12.11 -8.10 3.18
N GLY A 86 11.30 -9.11 3.55
CA GLY A 86 11.51 -10.49 3.12
C GLY A 86 11.30 -10.73 1.61
N SER A 87 10.60 -9.82 0.91
CA SER A 87 10.39 -9.91 -0.54
C SER A 87 11.69 -9.83 -1.36
N PHE A 88 12.82 -9.43 -0.74
CA PHE A 88 14.14 -9.53 -1.37
C PHE A 88 14.64 -10.97 -1.58
N ASN A 89 14.13 -11.96 -0.81
CA ASN A 89 14.51 -13.38 -0.80
C ASN A 89 16.01 -13.70 -0.50
N LYS A 90 16.90 -12.71 -0.58
CA LYS A 90 18.32 -12.79 -0.26
C LYS A 90 18.71 -11.52 0.51
N ILE A 91 19.77 -11.57 1.30
CA ILE A 91 20.26 -10.40 2.05
C ILE A 91 21.70 -10.07 1.68
N LEU A 92 22.57 -11.09 1.66
CA LEU A 92 24.00 -10.96 1.42
C LEU A 92 24.32 -10.94 -0.08
N VAL A 93 23.86 -9.91 -0.78
CA VAL A 93 24.18 -9.66 -2.19
C VAL A 93 24.87 -8.29 -2.29
N PRO A 94 26.19 -8.24 -2.57
CA PRO A 94 26.91 -6.98 -2.71
C PRO A 94 26.51 -6.27 -4.02
N TYR A 95 26.45 -4.94 -3.98
CA TYR A 95 26.31 -4.17 -5.21
C TYR A 95 27.65 -4.10 -5.95
N SER A 96 27.61 -4.13 -7.29
CA SER A 96 28.85 -4.15 -8.10
C SER A 96 29.65 -2.84 -8.06
N SER A 97 29.13 -1.78 -7.47
CA SER A 97 29.86 -0.53 -7.28
C SER A 97 31.00 -0.64 -6.25
N GLY A 98 31.13 -1.76 -5.52
CA GLY A 98 32.23 -2.01 -4.59
C GLY A 98 32.21 -1.02 -3.41
N GLY A 99 31.45 -1.33 -2.36
CA GLY A 99 31.35 -0.46 -1.19
C GLY A 99 30.68 -1.12 0.01
N LYS A 100 30.38 -0.32 1.03
CA LYS A 100 29.69 -0.75 2.28
C LYS A 100 28.20 -1.09 2.07
N TYR A 101 27.67 -0.83 0.87
CA TYR A 101 26.27 -0.99 0.51
C TYR A 101 26.06 -2.24 -0.34
N GLY A 102 24.96 -2.92 -0.06
CA GLY A 102 24.49 -4.11 -0.77
C GLY A 102 23.00 -4.27 -0.52
N GLN A 103 22.45 -5.41 -0.89
CA GLN A 103 21.02 -5.67 -0.72
C GLN A 103 20.57 -5.57 0.75
N TRP A 104 21.47 -5.80 1.72
CA TRP A 104 21.22 -5.53 3.15
C TRP A 104 20.80 -4.07 3.43
N SER A 105 21.32 -3.11 2.67
CA SER A 105 20.94 -1.71 2.79
C SER A 105 19.52 -1.46 2.27
N ALA A 106 19.13 -2.12 1.17
CA ALA A 106 17.77 -2.02 0.65
C ALA A 106 16.74 -2.76 1.52
N VAL A 107 17.10 -3.89 2.13
CA VAL A 107 16.31 -4.58 3.15
C VAL A 107 16.08 -3.66 4.36
N GLY A 108 17.14 -3.04 4.87
CA GLY A 108 17.04 -2.07 5.98
C GLY A 108 16.17 -0.86 5.63
N ARG A 109 16.37 -0.27 4.45
CA ARG A 109 15.52 0.81 3.92
C ARG A 109 14.05 0.39 3.86
N THR A 110 13.78 -0.81 3.38
CA THR A 110 12.42 -1.36 3.26
C THR A 110 11.73 -1.51 4.61
N ALA A 111 12.46 -1.93 5.65
CA ALA A 111 11.92 -1.98 7.01
C ALA A 111 11.59 -0.58 7.55
N VAL A 112 12.47 0.39 7.30
CA VAL A 112 12.27 1.79 7.72
C VAL A 112 11.08 2.42 7.01
N THR A 113 11.00 2.33 5.68
CA THR A 113 9.88 2.88 4.90
C THR A 113 8.55 2.25 5.30
N THR A 114 8.52 0.93 5.53
CA THR A 114 7.32 0.21 6.01
C THR A 114 6.81 0.80 7.33
N THR A 115 7.71 0.94 8.31
CA THR A 115 7.38 1.48 9.65
C THR A 115 6.89 2.92 9.58
N LEU A 116 7.57 3.76 8.81
CA LEU A 116 7.24 5.18 8.69
C LEU A 116 5.88 5.38 8.02
N ALA A 117 5.57 4.62 6.98
CA ALA A 117 4.28 4.71 6.31
C ALA A 117 3.13 4.28 7.21
N GLY A 118 3.22 3.11 7.86
CA GLY A 118 2.19 2.66 8.80
C GLY A 118 2.01 3.61 9.98
N SER A 119 3.11 4.09 10.58
CA SER A 119 3.05 5.03 11.71
C SER A 119 2.41 6.37 11.30
N THR A 120 2.78 6.90 10.13
CA THR A 120 2.19 8.16 9.65
C THR A 120 0.72 7.98 9.31
N ALA A 121 0.33 6.86 8.72
CA ALA A 121 -1.07 6.55 8.44
C ALA A 121 -1.89 6.39 9.73
N ALA A 122 -1.32 5.78 10.77
CA ALA A 122 -1.93 5.66 12.10
C ALA A 122 -2.21 7.05 12.69
N LEU A 123 -1.21 7.92 12.73
CA LEU A 123 -1.33 9.28 13.27
C LEU A 123 -2.31 10.13 12.44
N THR A 124 -2.22 10.06 11.12
CA THR A 124 -3.14 10.79 10.23
C THR A 124 -4.57 10.34 10.44
N THR A 125 -4.80 9.03 10.63
CA THR A 125 -6.14 8.51 10.90
C THR A 125 -6.63 8.89 12.29
N LEU A 126 -5.77 8.83 13.31
CA LEU A 126 -6.05 9.23 14.68
C LEU A 126 -6.58 10.68 14.72
N PHE A 127 -5.81 11.63 14.16
CA PHE A 127 -6.20 13.04 14.16
C PHE A 127 -7.32 13.34 13.15
N GLY A 128 -7.26 12.77 11.94
CA GLY A 128 -8.25 12.98 10.89
C GLY A 128 -9.64 12.51 11.30
N LYS A 129 -9.77 11.29 11.84
CA LYS A 129 -11.05 10.78 12.35
C LYS A 129 -11.50 11.56 13.57
N ARG A 130 -10.61 11.98 14.48
CA ARG A 130 -10.98 12.83 15.64
C ARG A 130 -11.63 14.14 15.22
N LEU A 131 -11.14 14.77 14.15
CA LEU A 131 -11.70 16.00 13.59
C LEU A 131 -13.07 15.78 12.94
N ILE A 132 -13.31 14.59 12.36
CA ILE A 132 -14.56 14.26 11.66
C ILE A 132 -15.65 13.76 12.63
N SER A 133 -15.30 12.86 13.56
CA SER A 133 -16.26 12.19 14.45
C SER A 133 -16.42 12.85 15.81
N GLY A 134 -15.48 13.70 16.23
CA GLY A 134 -15.51 14.32 17.55
C GLY A 134 -15.03 13.41 18.69
N HIS A 135 -14.53 12.20 18.41
CA HIS A 135 -14.00 11.29 19.44
C HIS A 135 -12.85 10.44 18.92
N TRP A 136 -12.05 9.89 19.84
CA TRP A 136 -10.94 8.99 19.51
C TRP A 136 -11.45 7.55 19.38
N ASN A 137 -10.97 6.81 18.37
CA ASN A 137 -11.34 5.42 18.17
C ASN A 137 -10.10 4.59 17.77
N VAL A 138 -9.78 3.59 18.58
CA VAL A 138 -8.61 2.73 18.37
C VAL A 138 -8.73 1.87 17.11
N THR A 139 -9.94 1.41 16.75
CA THR A 139 -10.12 0.53 15.58
C THR A 139 -9.86 1.30 14.28
N ASP A 140 -10.26 2.57 14.22
CA ASP A 140 -9.95 3.45 13.09
C ASP A 140 -8.43 3.62 12.94
N VAL A 141 -7.70 3.80 14.04
CA VAL A 141 -6.23 3.93 14.02
C VAL A 141 -5.56 2.65 13.53
N CYS A 142 -6.04 1.48 14.00
CA CYS A 142 -5.58 0.18 13.53
C CYS A 142 -5.78 0.02 12.02
N ASN A 143 -6.97 0.31 11.49
CA ASN A 143 -7.24 0.25 10.05
C ASN A 143 -6.39 1.25 9.26
N GLY A 144 -6.23 2.47 9.77
CA GLY A 144 -5.36 3.48 9.19
C GLY A 144 -3.91 3.01 9.04
N LEU A 145 -3.36 2.45 10.13
CA LEU A 145 -2.02 1.88 10.18
C LEU A 145 -1.83 0.77 9.12
N LEU A 146 -2.77 -0.17 9.07
CA LEU A 146 -2.76 -1.27 8.11
C LEU A 146 -2.91 -0.77 6.66
N GLY A 147 -3.70 0.28 6.43
CA GLY A 147 -3.80 0.96 5.13
C GLY A 147 -2.48 1.59 4.69
N GLY A 148 -1.72 2.18 5.62
CA GLY A 148 -0.37 2.70 5.36
C GLY A 148 0.61 1.60 4.97
N PHE A 149 0.54 0.44 5.64
CA PHE A 149 1.35 -0.71 5.25
C PHE A 149 0.96 -1.26 3.88
N ALA A 150 -0.33 -1.40 3.59
CA ALA A 150 -0.80 -1.85 2.28
C ALA A 150 -0.36 -0.91 1.14
N ALA A 151 -0.34 0.41 1.37
CA ALA A 151 0.07 1.40 0.38
C ALA A 151 1.58 1.40 0.11
N ILE A 152 2.43 1.29 1.14
CA ILE A 152 3.89 1.36 0.93
C ILE A 152 4.46 0.09 0.28
N THR A 153 3.74 -1.02 0.34
CA THR A 153 4.18 -2.35 -0.09
C THR A 153 4.69 -2.43 -1.55
N ALA A 154 4.14 -1.67 -2.50
CA ALA A 154 4.66 -1.62 -3.87
C ALA A 154 6.02 -0.91 -3.97
N GLY A 155 6.21 0.17 -3.21
CA GLY A 155 7.34 1.09 -3.34
C GLY A 155 8.39 1.00 -2.24
N CYS A 156 8.17 0.17 -1.21
CA CYS A 156 8.96 0.18 0.03
C CYS A 156 10.46 -0.03 -0.18
N SER A 157 10.87 -0.72 -1.25
CA SER A 157 12.27 -0.93 -1.61
C SER A 157 12.91 0.20 -2.43
N VAL A 158 12.10 1.02 -3.10
CA VAL A 158 12.56 2.00 -4.11
C VAL A 158 12.26 3.47 -3.78
N VAL A 159 11.63 3.76 -2.64
CA VAL A 159 11.36 5.15 -2.22
C VAL A 159 12.23 5.60 -1.06
N GLU A 160 12.35 6.90 -0.90
CA GLU A 160 13.02 7.52 0.25
C GLU A 160 12.19 7.41 1.53
N PRO A 161 12.81 7.36 2.72
CA PRO A 161 12.09 7.35 4.00
C PRO A 161 11.11 8.52 4.17
N TRP A 162 11.46 9.74 3.72
CA TRP A 162 10.54 10.88 3.79
C TRP A 162 9.33 10.69 2.88
N ALA A 163 9.48 10.04 1.72
CA ALA A 163 8.39 9.78 0.80
C ALA A 163 7.42 8.74 1.38
N ALA A 164 7.91 7.80 2.20
CA ALA A 164 7.07 6.85 2.91
C ALA A 164 6.13 7.53 3.93
N ILE A 165 6.56 8.63 4.56
CA ILE A 165 5.70 9.46 5.42
C ILE A 165 4.54 10.03 4.59
N VAL A 166 4.84 10.59 3.42
CA VAL A 166 3.82 11.11 2.48
C VAL A 166 2.87 9.99 2.03
N CYS A 167 3.39 8.81 1.72
CA CYS A 167 2.59 7.64 1.37
C CYS A 167 1.58 7.30 2.46
N GLY A 168 2.03 7.19 3.71
CA GLY A 168 1.17 6.87 4.85
C GLY A 168 0.12 7.94 5.12
N PHE A 169 0.51 9.22 5.04
CA PHE A 169 -0.43 10.34 5.18
C PHE A 169 -1.55 10.27 4.14
N VAL A 170 -1.21 10.14 2.86
CA VAL A 170 -2.21 10.08 1.78
C VAL A 170 -3.03 8.79 1.84
N ALA A 171 -2.43 7.65 2.19
CA ALA A 171 -3.15 6.38 2.36
C ALA A 171 -4.28 6.49 3.39
N SER A 172 -4.04 7.19 4.51
CA SER A 172 -5.09 7.46 5.50
C SER A 172 -6.22 8.31 4.93
N LEU A 173 -5.92 9.34 4.14
CA LEU A 173 -6.94 10.15 3.49
C LEU A 173 -7.76 9.34 2.48
N VAL A 174 -7.10 8.46 1.71
CA VAL A 174 -7.76 7.54 0.78
C VAL A 174 -8.69 6.60 1.54
N LEU A 175 -8.24 5.98 2.63
CA LEU A 175 -9.09 5.11 3.46
C LEU A 175 -10.32 5.86 3.97
N ILE A 176 -10.14 7.06 4.55
CA ILE A 176 -11.25 7.88 5.06
C ILE A 176 -12.24 8.24 3.94
N ALA A 177 -11.74 8.60 2.76
CA ALA A 177 -12.56 8.94 1.60
C ALA A 177 -13.34 7.71 1.09
N CYS A 178 -12.69 6.56 0.97
CA CYS A 178 -13.32 5.29 0.59
C CYS A 178 -14.39 4.86 1.60
N ASN A 179 -14.15 5.03 2.91
CA ASN A 179 -15.16 4.72 3.94
C ASN A 179 -16.39 5.62 3.81
N LYS A 180 -16.20 6.94 3.60
CA LYS A 180 -17.31 7.87 3.34
C LYS A 180 -18.06 7.54 2.04
N LEU A 181 -17.34 7.16 0.99
CA LEU A 181 -17.96 6.75 -0.27
C LEU A 181 -18.79 5.48 -0.07
N ALA A 182 -18.25 4.48 0.64
CA ALA A 182 -18.94 3.25 0.98
C ALA A 182 -20.28 3.51 1.70
N GLU A 183 -20.26 4.39 2.71
CA GLU A 183 -21.49 4.80 3.40
C GLU A 183 -22.50 5.47 2.45
N LYS A 184 -22.03 6.35 1.55
CA LYS A 184 -22.88 7.06 0.60
C LYS A 184 -23.53 6.13 -0.42
N VAL A 185 -22.83 5.11 -0.89
CA VAL A 185 -23.34 4.14 -1.86
C VAL A 185 -24.00 2.92 -1.21
N ARG A 186 -24.17 2.94 0.13
CA ARG A 186 -24.73 1.85 0.93
C ARG A 186 -23.99 0.52 0.79
N PHE A 187 -22.67 0.60 0.62
CA PHE A 187 -21.77 -0.53 0.63
C PHE A 187 -21.39 -0.89 2.07
N ASP A 188 -21.44 -2.18 2.40
CA ASP A 188 -21.14 -2.68 3.73
C ASP A 188 -20.01 -3.70 3.69
N ASP A 189 -18.82 -3.24 4.04
CA ASP A 189 -17.67 -4.09 4.32
C ASP A 189 -17.38 -4.02 5.84
N PRO A 190 -17.62 -5.10 6.60
CA PRO A 190 -17.41 -5.12 8.04
C PRO A 190 -16.00 -4.79 8.50
N LEU A 191 -15.01 -5.08 7.66
CA LEU A 191 -13.59 -4.93 7.97
C LEU A 191 -12.97 -3.71 7.27
N GLU A 192 -13.76 -3.02 6.43
CA GLU A 192 -13.26 -2.01 5.51
C GLU A 192 -12.16 -2.58 4.57
N ALA A 193 -12.22 -3.89 4.27
CA ALA A 193 -11.18 -4.60 3.54
C ALA A 193 -11.05 -4.09 2.09
N ALA A 194 -12.15 -3.79 1.41
CA ALA A 194 -12.14 -3.20 0.07
C ALA A 194 -11.56 -1.77 0.09
N GLN A 195 -11.92 -0.96 1.08
CA GLN A 195 -11.45 0.41 1.22
C GLN A 195 -9.96 0.45 1.57
N LEU A 196 -9.53 -0.43 2.48
CA LEU A 196 -8.15 -0.53 2.94
C LEU A 196 -7.26 -1.19 1.89
N HIS A 197 -7.53 -2.43 1.52
CA HIS A 197 -6.66 -3.16 0.59
C HIS A 197 -6.85 -2.70 -0.85
N GLY A 198 -8.09 -2.45 -1.28
CA GLY A 198 -8.38 -1.95 -2.63
C GLY A 198 -7.96 -0.49 -2.77
N GLY A 199 -8.51 0.39 -1.94
CA GLY A 199 -8.24 1.83 -2.00
C GLY A 199 -6.78 2.19 -1.71
N CYS A 200 -6.25 1.79 -0.54
CA CYS A 200 -4.85 2.10 -0.20
C CYS A 200 -3.86 1.32 -1.06
N GLY A 201 -4.20 0.10 -1.51
CA GLY A 201 -3.38 -0.66 -2.47
C GLY A 201 -3.27 0.03 -3.81
N ALA A 202 -4.38 0.52 -4.38
CA ALA A 202 -4.39 1.31 -5.61
C ALA A 202 -3.56 2.60 -5.46
N TRP A 203 -3.68 3.29 -4.33
CA TRP A 203 -2.81 4.42 -4.01
C TRP A 203 -1.33 4.01 -3.97
N GLY A 204 -1.00 2.87 -3.36
CA GLY A 204 0.37 2.35 -3.31
C GLY A 204 1.00 2.11 -4.68
N VAL A 205 0.23 1.55 -5.61
CA VAL A 205 0.65 1.34 -7.00
C VAL A 205 0.95 2.70 -7.66
N ILE A 206 0.06 3.67 -7.55
CA ILE A 206 0.25 5.01 -8.13
C ILE A 206 1.42 5.74 -7.46
N PHE A 207 1.47 5.75 -6.13
CA PHE A 207 2.51 6.39 -5.32
C PHE A 207 3.91 5.93 -5.74
N THR A 208 4.07 4.62 -5.97
CA THR A 208 5.36 4.06 -6.38
C THR A 208 5.83 4.65 -7.71
N ALA A 209 4.93 4.79 -8.69
CA ALA A 209 5.26 5.42 -9.96
C ALA A 209 5.54 6.92 -9.88
N LEU A 210 5.12 7.59 -8.80
CA LEU A 210 5.41 8.99 -8.56
C LEU A 210 6.76 9.19 -7.86
N PHE A 211 7.08 8.34 -6.87
CA PHE A 211 8.20 8.57 -5.93
C PHE A 211 9.36 7.56 -6.02
N ALA A 212 9.32 6.57 -6.91
CA ALA A 212 10.43 5.62 -7.08
C ALA A 212 11.74 6.37 -7.46
N LYS A 213 12.76 6.24 -6.62
CA LYS A 213 14.05 6.92 -6.79
C LYS A 213 14.92 6.16 -7.79
N LYS A 214 15.54 6.88 -8.73
CA LYS A 214 16.37 6.32 -9.80
C LYS A 214 17.41 5.31 -9.29
N GLU A 215 18.17 5.70 -8.28
CA GLU A 215 19.26 4.87 -7.72
C GLU A 215 18.71 3.58 -7.12
N TYR A 216 17.58 3.65 -6.43
CA TYR A 216 16.99 2.47 -5.78
C TYR A 216 16.28 1.56 -6.77
N VAL A 217 15.66 2.10 -7.82
CA VAL A 217 15.17 1.30 -8.94
C VAL A 217 16.32 0.52 -9.58
N ALA A 218 17.48 1.18 -9.74
CA ALA A 218 18.65 0.54 -10.32
C ALA A 218 19.25 -0.56 -9.42
N GLU A 219 19.23 -0.36 -8.10
CA GLU A 219 19.63 -1.37 -7.11
C GLU A 219 18.74 -2.63 -7.14
N VAL A 220 17.42 -2.46 -7.36
CA VAL A 220 16.43 -3.54 -7.17
C VAL A 220 16.08 -4.28 -8.47
N TYR A 221 15.90 -3.56 -9.59
CA TYR A 221 15.24 -4.13 -10.78
C TYR A 221 16.11 -4.24 -12.05
N SER A 222 17.12 -3.41 -12.22
CA SER A 222 18.07 -3.51 -13.33
C SER A 222 19.18 -2.48 -13.17
N ARG A 223 20.39 -2.81 -13.58
CA ARG A 223 21.50 -1.84 -13.60
C ARG A 223 21.45 -0.87 -14.77
N ASP A 224 20.43 -0.93 -15.61
CA ASP A 224 20.25 0.03 -16.70
C ASP A 224 19.86 1.41 -16.13
N PRO A 225 20.77 2.40 -16.17
CA PRO A 225 20.51 3.73 -15.62
C PRO A 225 19.49 4.53 -16.44
N SER A 226 19.09 4.04 -17.63
CA SER A 226 18.09 4.65 -18.49
C SER A 226 16.65 4.23 -18.13
N ARG A 227 16.48 3.26 -17.22
CA ARG A 227 15.17 2.77 -16.83
C ARG A 227 14.30 3.90 -16.27
N PRO A 228 13.03 4.02 -16.73
CA PRO A 228 12.08 4.94 -16.15
C PRO A 228 11.95 4.77 -14.62
N HIS A 229 11.80 5.89 -13.92
CA HIS A 229 11.63 5.95 -12.48
C HIS A 229 10.53 6.97 -12.14
N GLY A 230 10.39 7.33 -10.86
CA GLY A 230 9.29 8.14 -10.35
C GLY A 230 9.12 9.46 -11.10
N LEU A 231 7.88 9.80 -11.49
CA LEU A 231 7.56 11.04 -12.20
C LEU A 231 8.06 12.28 -11.42
N LEU A 232 7.82 12.31 -10.11
CA LEU A 232 8.22 13.42 -9.24
C LEU A 232 9.70 13.36 -8.84
N MET A 233 10.39 12.29 -9.23
CA MET A 233 11.83 12.09 -9.07
C MET A 233 12.63 12.40 -10.34
N GLY A 234 11.98 12.97 -11.37
CA GLY A 234 12.60 13.30 -12.65
C GLY A 234 12.59 12.16 -13.68
N GLY A 235 11.87 11.07 -13.43
CA GLY A 235 11.83 9.88 -14.29
C GLY A 235 10.89 9.95 -15.49
N GLY A 236 10.18 11.06 -15.66
CA GLY A 236 9.17 11.24 -16.71
C GLY A 236 7.91 10.40 -16.49
N GLY A 237 7.03 10.37 -17.50
CA GLY A 237 5.69 9.75 -17.39
C GLY A 237 5.63 8.24 -17.67
N LYS A 238 6.73 7.61 -18.12
CA LYS A 238 6.70 6.21 -18.61
C LYS A 238 6.40 5.20 -17.50
N LEU A 239 6.97 5.37 -16.30
CA LEU A 239 6.68 4.47 -15.17
C LEU A 239 5.22 4.61 -14.72
N LEU A 240 4.71 5.84 -14.66
CA LEU A 240 3.31 6.08 -14.35
C LEU A 240 2.38 5.48 -15.39
N ALA A 241 2.69 5.60 -16.68
CA ALA A 241 1.93 4.95 -17.74
C ALA A 241 1.91 3.43 -17.58
N ALA A 242 3.04 2.81 -17.23
CA ALA A 242 3.08 1.38 -16.94
C ALA A 242 2.17 1.00 -15.79
N HIS A 243 2.24 1.70 -14.65
CA HIS A 243 1.42 1.41 -13.47
C HIS A 243 -0.09 1.64 -13.65
N LEU A 244 -0.50 2.42 -14.66
CA LEU A 244 -1.91 2.70 -14.94
C LEU A 244 -2.52 1.78 -16.00
N ILE A 245 -1.71 1.24 -16.90
CA ILE A 245 -2.18 0.52 -18.11
C ILE A 245 -1.83 -0.96 -18.07
N GLN A 246 -0.70 -1.32 -17.44
CA GLN A 246 -0.27 -2.71 -17.28
C GLN A 246 -0.72 -3.26 -15.93
#